data_AF-A0A919Z0E1-F1
#
_entry.id   AF-A0A919Z0E1-F1
#
_cell.length_a   1.000
_cell.length_b   1.000
_cell.length_c   1.000
_cell.angle_alpha   90.00
_cell.angle_beta   90.00
_cell.angle_gamma   90.00
#
_symmetry.space_group_name_H-M   'P 1'
#
loop_
_entity.id
_entity.type
_entity.pdbx_description
1 polymer ?
#
loop_
_entity_poly.entity_id
_entity_poly.type
_entity_poly.pdbx_seq_one_letter_code
_entity_poly.pdbx_strand_id
1 'polypeptide(L)' 'MPINFHDEQNRQTYAARIADESWVSLIREFVEVSNKRVADIGCGGGIYTKALVEKGASHWSGFLG' A
#
# COMPACT_ATOMS: atom_id res chain seq x y z
N MET A 1 -19.39 -1.28 -13.11
CA MET A 1 -19.81 -2.58 -12.54
C MET A 1 -19.24 -2.66 -11.13
N PRO A 2 -20.04 -2.98 -10.10
CA PRO A 2 -19.49 -3.26 -8.78
C PRO A 2 -18.62 -4.53 -8.87
N ILE A 3 -17.42 -4.46 -8.31
CA ILE A 3 -16.50 -5.60 -8.24
C ILE A 3 -16.82 -6.38 -6.98
N ASN A 4 -16.93 -7.71 -7.09
CA ASN A 4 -17.04 -8.57 -5.93
C ASN A 4 -15.65 -8.82 -5.33
N PHE A 5 -15.34 -8.14 -4.24
CA PHE A 5 -14.06 -8.25 -3.54
C PHE A 5 -13.90 -9.58 -2.77
N HIS A 6 -14.98 -10.32 -2.56
CA HIS A 6 -14.97 -11.62 -1.92
C HIS A 6 -14.87 -12.80 -2.90
N ASP A 7 -14.83 -12.51 -4.21
CA ASP A 7 -14.59 -13.51 -5.23
C ASP A 7 -13.13 -13.96 -5.20
N GLU A 8 -12.90 -15.28 -5.11
CA GLU A 8 -11.55 -15.86 -5.08
C GLU A 8 -10.72 -15.47 -6.32
N GLN A 9 -11.37 -15.29 -7.48
CA GLN A 9 -10.67 -14.83 -8.69
C GLN A 9 -10.15 -13.39 -8.57
N ASN A 10 -10.82 -12.55 -7.79
CA ASN A 10 -10.46 -11.14 -7.62
C ASN A 10 -9.47 -10.89 -6.48
N ARG A 11 -9.19 -11.91 -5.66
CA ARG A 11 -8.37 -11.81 -4.44
C ARG A 11 -6.96 -11.27 -4.71
N GLN A 12 -6.37 -11.58 -5.87
CA GLN A 12 -5.02 -11.16 -6.22
C GLN A 12 -4.97 -9.98 -7.20
N THR A 13 -6.10 -9.60 -7.80
CA THR A 13 -6.20 -8.56 -8.84
C THR A 13 -5.66 -7.20 -8.39
N TYR A 14 -5.68 -6.94 -7.08
CA TYR A 14 -5.19 -5.71 -6.47
C TYR A 14 -3.86 -5.88 -5.75
N ALA A 15 -3.59 -7.05 -5.17
CA ALA A 15 -2.37 -7.32 -4.40
C ALA A 15 -1.10 -7.43 -5.27
N ALA A 16 -1.25 -7.81 -6.54
CA ALA A 16 -0.13 -7.91 -7.48
C ALA A 16 0.27 -6.56 -8.11
N ARG A 17 -0.49 -5.49 -7.89
CA ARG A 17 -0.18 -4.16 -8.46
C ARG A 17 0.98 -3.53 -7.70
N ILE A 18 1.76 -2.73 -8.41
CA ILE A 18 2.82 -1.90 -7.82
C ILE A 18 2.23 -0.50 -7.61
N ALA A 19 2.67 0.18 -6.55
CA ALA A 19 2.30 1.57 -6.32
C ALA A 19 2.78 2.44 -7.50
N ASP A 20 1.96 3.42 -7.89
CA ASP A 20 2.29 4.33 -8.98
C ASP A 20 3.63 5.05 -8.74
N GLU A 21 4.47 5.13 -9.77
CA GLU A 21 5.82 5.72 -9.64
C GLU A 21 5.79 7.20 -9.27
N SER A 22 4.77 7.95 -9.69
CA SER A 22 4.61 9.36 -9.31
C SER A 22 4.33 9.50 -7.81
N TRP A 23 3.51 8.61 -7.25
CA TRP A 23 3.25 8.56 -5.80
C TRP A 23 4.52 8.18 -5.03
N VAL A 24 5.26 7.18 -5.52
CA VAL A 24 6.52 6.75 -4.93
C VAL A 24 7.54 7.89 -4.90
N SER A 25 7.60 8.68 -5.97
CA SER A 25 8.50 9.82 -6.09
C SER A 25 8.10 10.95 -5.16
N LEU A 26 6.81 11.27 -5.10
CA LEU A 26 6.26 12.27 -4.19
C LEU A 26 6.58 11.93 -2.72
N ILE A 27 6.30 10.70 -2.28
CA ILE A 27 6.58 10.30 -0.91
C ILE A 27 8.08 10.42 -0.58
N ARG A 28 8.97 10.06 -1.51
CA ARG A 28 10.42 10.21 -1.32
C ARG A 28 10.85 11.66 -1.18
N GLU A 29 10.21 12.58 -1.89
CA GLU A 29 10.52 14.01 -1.84
C GLU A 29 10.08 14.63 -0.51
N PHE A 30 8.92 14.25 0.00
CA PHE A 30 8.30 14.93 1.14
C PHE A 30 8.48 14.21 2.48
N VAL A 31 8.81 12.90 2.49
CA VAL A 31 8.82 12.08 3.70
C VAL A 31 10.01 11.13 3.75
N GLU A 32 10.82 11.25 4.81
CA GLU A 32 11.79 10.22 5.17
C GLU A 32 11.10 9.04 5.87
N VAL A 33 10.85 7.97 5.12
CA VAL A 33 10.09 6.79 5.59
C VAL A 33 10.94 5.85 6.47
N SER A 34 12.26 5.86 6.30
CA SER A 34 13.18 4.96 7.00
C SER A 34 13.01 5.02 8.53
N ASN A 35 12.91 3.84 9.15
CA ASN A 35 12.71 3.65 10.59
C ASN A 35 11.41 4.26 11.18
N LYS A 36 10.47 4.71 10.34
CA LYS A 36 9.19 5.27 10.81
C LYS A 36 8.11 4.19 10.96
N ARG A 37 7.17 4.46 11.85
CA ARG A 37 5.89 3.74 11.96
C ARG A 37 4.90 4.38 10.99
N VAL A 38 4.26 3.58 10.15
CA VAL A 38 3.33 4.07 9.11
C VAL A 38 1.93 3.49 9.32
N ALA A 39 0.90 4.27 8.96
CA ALA A 39 -0.47 3.80 8.92
C ALA A 39 -0.98 3.87 7.48
N ASP A 40 -1.46 2.75 6.94
CA ASP A 40 -2.06 2.65 5.60
C ASP A 40 -3.58 2.55 5.73
N ILE A 41 -4.26 3.67 5.51
CA ILE A 41 -5.71 3.80 5.68
C ILE A 41 -6.38 3.50 4.34
N GLY A 42 -7.29 2.52 4.33
CA GLY A 42 -7.85 1.99 3.09
C GLY A 42 -6.88 1.07 2.37
N CYS A 43 -6.10 0.27 3.12
CA CYS A 43 -4.94 -0.45 2.58
C CYS A 43 -5.27 -1.44 1.46
N GLY A 44 -6.51 -1.90 1.32
CA GLY A 44 -6.98 -2.73 0.20
C GLY A 44 -6.05 -3.91 -0.09
N GLY A 45 -5.50 -3.96 -1.31
CA GLY A 45 -4.52 -4.98 -1.74
C GLY A 45 -3.11 -4.82 -1.15
N GLY A 46 -2.86 -3.81 -0.30
CA GLY A 46 -1.59 -3.61 0.41
C GLY A 46 -0.45 -3.02 -0.43
N ILE A 47 -0.74 -2.46 -1.62
CA ILE A 47 0.29 -2.01 -2.55
C ILE A 47 1.13 -0.85 -2.01
N TYR A 48 0.51 0.04 -1.23
CA TYR A 48 1.19 1.18 -0.61
C TYR A 48 1.94 0.76 0.65
N THR A 49 1.34 -0.10 1.49
CA THR A 49 2.06 -0.78 2.58
C THR A 49 3.35 -1.43 2.08
N LYS A 50 3.30 -2.19 0.97
CA LYS A 50 4.48 -2.82 0.37
C LYS A 50 5.54 -1.78 -0.02
N ALA A 51 5.14 -0.72 -0.73
CA ALA A 51 6.05 0.35 -1.14
C ALA A 51 6.68 1.09 0.05
N LEU A 52 5.97 1.24 1.17
CA LEU A 52 6.48 1.87 2.39
C LEU A 52 7.48 0.96 3.13
N VAL A 53 7.22 -0.35 3.18
CA VAL A 53 8.14 -1.34 3.76
C VAL A 53 9.43 -1.43 2.95
N GLU A 54 9.36 -1.43 1.62
CA GLU A 54 10.54 -1.40 0.74
C GLU A 54 11.37 -0.12 0.92
N LYS A 55 10.78 0.96 1.45
CA LYS A 55 11.46 2.21 1.80
C LYS A 55 11.98 2.25 3.24
N GLY A 56 11.87 1.16 3.99
CA GLY A 56 12.46 1.03 5.32
C GLY A 56 11.55 1.43 6.48
N ALA A 57 10.23 1.44 6.29
CA ALA A 57 9.31 1.58 7.43
C ALA A 57 9.58 0.45 8.46
N SER A 58 9.72 0.81 9.73
CA SER A 58 10.03 -0.13 10.82
C SER A 58 8.81 -0.91 11.30
N HIS A 59 7.63 -0.35 11.10
CA HIS A 59 6.36 -0.95 11.49
C HIS A 59 5.23 -0.35 10.67
N TRP A 60 4.20 -1.14 10.38
CA TRP A 60 3.02 -0.68 9.65
C TRP A 60 1.74 -1.21 10.30
N SER A 61 0.66 -0.43 10.21
CA SER A 61 -0.70 -0.84 10.57
C SER A 61 -1.66 -0.49 9.43
N GLY A 62 -2.48 -1.45 9.00
CA GLY A 62 -3.49 -1.25 7.96
C GLY A 62 -4.90 -1.16 8.54
N PHE A 63 -5.74 -0.31 7.94
CA PHE A 63 -7.17 -0.25 8.26
C PHE A 63 -8.00 -0.40 6.98
N LEU A 64 -8.85 -1.43 6.93
CA LEU A 64 -9.92 -1.58 5.94
C LEU A 64 -11.19 -1.05 6.59
N GLY A 65 -11.79 -0.02 6.00
CA GLY A 65 -13.08 0.51 6.44
C GLY A 65 -14.24 -0.42 6.15
#